data_AF-A0A1A9V024-F1
#
_entry.id   AF-A0A1A9V024-F1
#
_cell.length_a   1.000
_cell.length_b   1.000
_cell.length_c   1.000
_cell.angle_alpha   90.00
_cell.angle_beta   90.00
_cell.angle_gamma   90.00
#
_symmetry.space_group_name_H-M   'P 1'
#
loop_
_entity.id
_entity.type
_entity.pdbx_description
1 polymer ?
#
loop_
_entity_poly.entity_id
_entity_poly.type
_entity_poly.pdbx_seq_one_letter_code
_entity_poly.pdbx_strand_id
1 'polypeptide(L)'
;MNGLSLVQACLALCFYKAISQELIDKVFCVNFIQCVENEIQMCYSKATYPERVLKLVMQLTRSVCLDYSECNVPWFQQNFIEAHMFKKPFHESAFSRDVRKFLRTLLQDDSYFRCNHVTPYGYQIAFVIHFDRDKKAIKAPMETTMLQRITK
;
A
#
# COMPACT_ATOMS: atom_id res chain seq x y z
N MET A 1 15.46 10.03 20.72
CA MET A 1 14.32 10.13 19.79
C MET A 1 13.81 8.73 19.54
N ASN A 2 12.50 8.51 19.62
CA ASN A 2 11.85 7.22 19.37
C ASN A 2 11.75 7.03 17.84
N GLY A 3 12.02 5.83 17.33
CA GLY A 3 11.97 5.46 15.91
C GLY A 3 10.60 5.74 15.28
N LEU A 4 9.50 5.54 16.03
CA LEU A 4 8.15 5.95 15.60
C LEU A 4 8.07 7.43 15.20
N SER A 5 8.65 8.32 15.99
CA SER A 5 8.60 9.77 15.72
C SER A 5 9.35 10.13 14.44
N LEU A 6 10.48 9.45 14.18
CA LEU A 6 11.25 9.63 12.95
C LEU A 6 10.48 9.10 11.72
N VAL A 7 9.85 7.93 11.83
CA VAL A 7 8.98 7.39 10.77
C VAL A 7 7.83 8.35 10.47
N GLN A 8 7.18 8.90 11.49
CA GLN A 8 6.09 9.86 11.33
C GLN A 8 6.57 11.16 10.65
N ALA A 9 7.72 11.70 11.05
CA ALA A 9 8.30 12.89 10.44
C ALA A 9 8.64 12.65 8.96
N CYS A 10 9.26 11.52 8.64
CA CYS A 10 9.58 11.16 7.26
C CYS A 10 8.31 10.96 6.42
N LEU A 11 7.27 10.35 6.97
CA LEU A 11 6.00 10.18 6.27
C LEU A 11 5.33 11.53 6.00
N ALA A 12 5.38 12.46 6.96
CA ALA A 12 4.89 13.82 6.75
C ALA A 12 5.68 14.53 5.62
N LEU A 13 7.02 14.44 5.64
CA LEU A 13 7.86 15.01 4.59
C LEU A 13 7.57 14.39 3.21
N CYS A 14 7.27 13.09 3.14
CA CYS A 14 6.82 12.45 1.90
C CYS A 14 5.52 13.08 1.37
N PHE A 15 4.52 13.28 2.25
CA PHE A 15 3.25 13.91 1.86
C PHE A 15 3.40 15.36 1.39
N TYR A 16 4.34 16.11 1.96
CA TYR A 16 4.66 17.48 1.54
C TYR A 16 5.67 17.57 0.40
N LYS A 17 6.08 16.43 -0.19
CA LYS A 17 7.07 16.38 -1.26
C LYS A 17 8.41 17.05 -0.91
N ALA A 18 8.81 16.92 0.36
CA ALA A 18 9.92 17.67 0.96
C ALA A 18 10.98 16.77 1.62
N ILE A 19 10.86 15.44 1.53
CA ILE A 19 11.88 14.54 2.07
C ILE A 19 13.11 14.54 1.17
N SER A 20 14.31 14.51 1.76
CA SER A 20 15.56 14.39 1.01
C SER A 20 15.96 12.92 0.82
N GLN A 21 16.73 12.63 -0.24
CA GLN A 21 17.36 11.32 -0.45
C GLN A 21 18.18 10.88 0.76
N GLU A 22 18.98 11.78 1.34
CA GLU A 22 19.80 11.47 2.50
C GLU A 22 18.95 10.96 3.68
N LEU A 23 17.80 11.59 3.94
CA LEU A 23 16.92 11.16 5.01
C LEU A 23 16.27 9.81 4.70
N ILE A 24 15.89 9.57 3.44
CA ILE A 24 15.41 8.27 2.96
C ILE A 24 16.47 7.18 3.23
N ASP A 25 17.71 7.40 2.80
CA ASP A 25 18.81 6.45 3.00
C ASP A 25 19.05 6.15 4.49
N LYS A 26 18.92 7.17 5.35
CA LYS A 26 19.05 7.01 6.80
C LYS A 26 17.93 6.19 7.41
N VAL A 27 16.68 6.33 6.95
CA VAL A 27 15.53 5.59 7.53
C VAL A 27 15.29 4.22 6.90
N PHE A 28 15.89 3.94 5.74
CA PHE A 28 15.86 2.61 5.12
C PHE A 28 17.16 1.81 5.28
N CYS A 29 18.11 2.31 6.07
CA CYS A 29 19.31 1.55 6.41
C CYS A 29 19.02 0.45 7.44
N VAL A 30 19.81 -0.63 7.39
CA VAL A 30 19.70 -1.80 8.30
C VAL A 30 19.72 -1.37 9.77
N ASN A 31 20.58 -0.41 10.13
CA ASN A 31 20.68 0.07 11.51
C ASN A 31 19.37 0.70 12.00
N PHE A 32 18.72 1.51 11.17
CA PHE A 32 17.46 2.14 11.55
C PHE A 32 16.34 1.11 11.70
N ILE A 33 16.26 0.16 10.76
CA ILE A 33 15.28 -0.94 10.83
C ILE A 33 15.48 -1.74 12.12
N GLN A 34 16.71 -2.10 12.46
CA GLN A 34 17.02 -2.81 13.71
C GLN A 34 16.63 -1.99 14.95
N CYS A 35 16.85 -0.67 14.93
CA CYS A 35 16.40 0.21 16.01
C CYS A 35 14.87 0.18 16.18
N VAL A 36 14.12 0.21 15.08
CA VAL A 36 12.64 0.13 15.11
C VAL A 36 12.17 -1.25 15.61
N GLU A 37 12.81 -2.33 15.18
CA GLU A 37 12.51 -3.68 15.66
C GLU A 37 12.76 -3.83 17.17
N ASN A 38 13.90 -3.34 17.65
CA ASN A 38 14.24 -3.36 19.07
C ASN A 38 13.23 -2.54 19.89
N GLU A 39 12.79 -1.39 19.37
CA GLU A 39 11.76 -0.58 20.01
C GLU A 39 10.42 -1.32 20.13
N ILE A 40 10.00 -2.01 19.06
CA ILE A 40 8.80 -2.88 19.08
C ILE A 40 8.96 -3.99 20.14
N GLN A 41 10.13 -4.62 20.21
CA GLN A 41 10.42 -5.68 21.17
C GLN A 41 10.49 -5.18 22.62
N MET A 42 10.88 -3.93 22.85
CA MET A 42 11.01 -3.35 24.19
C MET A 42 9.81 -2.53 24.64
N CYS A 43 8.82 -2.28 23.77
CA CYS A 43 7.66 -1.45 24.12
C CYS A 43 6.79 -2.06 25.24
N TYR A 44 6.19 -1.21 26.08
CA TYR A 44 5.29 -1.65 27.16
C TYR A 44 3.90 -2.05 26.61
N SER A 45 3.35 -1.30 25.65
CA SER A 45 2.03 -1.55 25.08
C SER A 45 2.09 -2.57 23.93
N LYS A 46 2.27 -3.85 24.27
CA LYS A 46 2.45 -4.95 23.30
C LYS A 46 1.29 -5.16 22.33
N ALA A 47 0.06 -4.78 22.71
CA ALA A 47 -1.12 -5.03 21.89
C ALA A 47 -1.29 -4.04 20.73
N THR A 48 -0.92 -2.76 20.92
CA THR A 48 -1.27 -1.69 19.96
C THR A 48 -0.06 -0.99 19.37
N TYR A 49 1.04 -0.88 20.13
CA TYR A 49 2.23 -0.16 19.70
C TYR A 49 2.92 -0.82 18.50
N PRO A 50 3.15 -2.15 18.48
CA PRO A 50 3.77 -2.80 17.33
C PRO A 50 2.99 -2.59 16.04
N GLU A 51 1.65 -2.76 16.10
CA GLU A 51 0.79 -2.59 14.92
C GLU A 51 0.82 -1.16 14.40
N ARG A 52 0.84 -0.16 15.29
CA ARG A 52 0.96 1.25 14.92
C ARG A 52 2.29 1.54 14.20
N VAL A 53 3.41 1.07 14.76
CA VAL A 53 4.74 1.29 14.18
C VAL A 53 4.83 0.61 12.82
N LEU A 54 4.49 -0.68 12.72
CA LEU A 54 4.56 -1.42 11.47
C LEU A 54 3.64 -0.83 10.38
N LYS A 55 2.46 -0.35 10.75
CA LYS A 55 1.56 0.36 9.82
C LYS A 55 2.20 1.64 9.27
N LEU A 56 2.86 2.43 10.12
CA LEU A 56 3.50 3.67 9.70
C LEU A 56 4.76 3.41 8.86
N VAL A 57 5.56 2.39 9.21
CA VAL A 57 6.69 1.95 8.37
C VAL A 57 6.18 1.51 7.00
N MET A 58 5.13 0.69 6.94
CA MET A 58 4.51 0.30 5.67
C MET A 58 4.06 1.51 4.85
N GLN A 59 3.41 2.51 5.46
CA GLN A 59 3.00 3.74 4.78
C GLN A 59 4.19 4.55 4.27
N LEU A 60 5.27 4.64 5.03
CA LEU A 60 6.50 5.30 4.62
C LEU A 60 7.15 4.58 3.44
N THR A 61 7.36 3.26 3.53
CA THR A 61 7.93 2.47 2.42
C THR A 61 7.11 2.63 1.14
N ARG A 62 5.78 2.56 1.24
CA ARG A 62 4.89 2.76 0.09
C ARG A 62 5.02 4.14 -0.53
N SER A 63 5.07 5.19 0.29
CA SER A 63 5.20 6.57 -0.17
C SER A 63 6.53 6.74 -0.91
N VAL A 64 7.63 6.22 -0.36
CA VAL A 64 8.94 6.30 -1.01
C VAL A 64 8.99 5.50 -2.30
N CYS A 65 8.53 4.24 -2.32
CA CYS A 65 8.54 3.42 -3.53
C CYS A 65 7.72 4.00 -4.69
N LEU A 66 6.65 4.76 -4.40
CA LEU A 66 5.77 5.32 -5.42
C LEU A 66 6.18 6.73 -5.84
N ASP A 67 6.52 7.58 -4.87
CA ASP A 67 6.77 8.99 -5.12
C ASP A 67 8.24 9.32 -5.38
N TYR A 68 9.15 8.42 -4.99
CA TYR A 68 10.61 8.59 -5.07
C TYR A 68 11.26 7.30 -5.57
N SER A 69 10.78 6.81 -6.72
CA SER A 69 11.22 5.54 -7.31
C SER A 69 12.74 5.45 -7.56
N GLU A 70 13.38 6.60 -7.78
CA GLU A 70 14.82 6.76 -7.97
C GLU A 70 15.65 6.33 -6.74
N CYS A 71 15.05 6.34 -5.54
CA CYS A 71 15.73 5.95 -4.32
C CYS A 71 15.99 4.45 -4.22
N ASN A 72 15.35 3.62 -5.06
CA ASN A 72 15.52 2.16 -5.09
C ASN A 72 15.40 1.47 -3.72
N VAL A 73 14.52 1.99 -2.86
CA VAL A 73 14.28 1.42 -1.54
C VAL A 73 13.72 0.01 -1.67
N PRO A 74 14.26 -0.98 -0.92
CA PRO A 74 13.82 -2.36 -1.02
C PRO A 74 12.33 -2.50 -0.71
N TRP A 75 11.67 -3.32 -1.53
CA TRP A 75 10.23 -3.54 -1.49
C TRP A 75 9.80 -4.16 -0.16
N PHE A 76 8.63 -3.71 0.32
CA PHE A 76 8.08 -4.10 1.61
C PHE A 76 7.56 -5.55 1.64
N GLN A 77 7.55 -6.18 2.82
CA GLN A 77 7.15 -7.58 2.99
C GLN A 77 5.67 -7.82 2.64
N GLN A 78 5.43 -8.54 1.54
CA GLN A 78 4.11 -9.01 1.10
C GLN A 78 3.28 -9.64 2.23
N ASN A 79 3.93 -10.44 3.08
CA ASN A 79 3.30 -11.15 4.19
C ASN A 79 2.60 -10.20 5.17
N PHE A 80 3.14 -8.99 5.39
CA PHE A 80 2.50 -8.02 6.28
C PHE A 80 1.28 -7.37 5.61
N ILE A 81 1.33 -7.10 4.30
CA ILE A 81 0.16 -6.61 3.55
C ILE A 81 -0.96 -7.63 3.67
N GLU A 82 -0.67 -8.89 3.41
CA GLU A 82 -1.64 -9.99 3.50
C GLU A 82 -2.22 -10.10 4.91
N ALA A 83 -1.38 -10.16 5.95
CA ALA A 83 -1.83 -10.22 7.34
C ALA A 83 -2.72 -9.03 7.72
N HIS A 84 -2.40 -7.81 7.26
CA HIS A 84 -3.22 -6.64 7.53
C HIS A 84 -4.56 -6.68 6.78
N MET A 85 -4.57 -7.17 5.54
CA MET A 85 -5.81 -7.32 4.75
C MET A 85 -6.73 -8.40 5.34
N PHE A 86 -6.19 -9.52 5.83
CA PHE A 86 -6.98 -10.56 6.51
C PHE A 86 -7.72 -10.03 7.73
N LYS A 87 -7.14 -9.10 8.48
CA LYS A 87 -7.78 -8.47 9.63
C LYS A 87 -8.93 -7.52 9.26
N LYS A 88 -9.00 -7.06 8.01
CA LYS A 88 -9.96 -6.06 7.56
C LYS A 88 -10.76 -6.59 6.36
N PRO A 89 -11.73 -7.50 6.60
CA PRO A 89 -12.57 -8.01 5.53
C PRO A 89 -13.26 -6.86 4.81
N PHE A 90 -13.35 -6.98 3.49
CA PHE A 90 -14.05 -5.99 2.68
C PHE A 90 -15.55 -6.07 3.00
N HIS A 91 -16.11 -4.93 3.41
CA HIS A 91 -17.54 -4.74 3.55
C HIS A 91 -18.01 -3.77 2.48
N GLU A 92 -18.89 -4.23 1.57
CA GLU A 92 -19.48 -3.38 0.55
C GLU A 92 -20.40 -2.35 1.21
N SER A 93 -20.07 -1.06 1.07
CA SER A 93 -20.93 0.03 1.55
C SER A 93 -22.10 0.27 0.60
N ALA A 94 -23.15 0.94 1.09
CA ALA A 94 -24.28 1.35 0.24
C ALA A 94 -23.81 2.18 -0.96
N PHE A 95 -22.92 3.14 -0.73
CA PHE A 95 -22.30 3.93 -1.79
C PHE A 95 -21.52 3.07 -2.79
N SER A 96 -20.70 2.12 -2.31
CA SER A 96 -19.97 1.20 -3.20
C SER A 96 -20.91 0.39 -4.07
N ARG A 97 -22.03 -0.09 -3.52
CA ARG A 97 -23.05 -0.82 -4.26
C ARG A 97 -23.71 0.05 -5.33
N ASP A 98 -23.97 1.32 -5.04
CA ASP A 98 -24.55 2.27 -6.00
C ASP A 98 -23.56 2.61 -7.13
N VAL A 99 -22.28 2.80 -6.80
CA VAL A 99 -21.20 2.94 -7.79
C VAL A 99 -21.09 1.68 -8.66
N ARG A 100 -21.13 0.48 -8.08
CA ARG A 100 -21.11 -0.78 -8.84
C ARG A 100 -22.28 -0.89 -9.81
N LYS A 101 -23.50 -0.54 -9.38
CA LYS A 101 -24.68 -0.51 -10.26
C LYS A 101 -24.50 0.49 -11.40
N PHE A 102 -24.01 1.69 -11.10
CA PHE A 102 -23.73 2.72 -12.10
C PHE A 102 -22.70 2.24 -13.13
N LEU A 103 -21.58 1.66 -12.67
CA LEU A 103 -20.54 1.12 -13.53
C LEU A 103 -21.05 -0.03 -14.40
N ARG A 104 -21.89 -0.92 -13.87
CA ARG A 104 -22.53 -1.97 -14.67
C ARG A 104 -23.40 -1.40 -15.78
N THR A 105 -24.19 -0.37 -15.50
CA THR A 105 -25.01 0.31 -16.52
C THR A 105 -24.15 0.98 -17.58
N LEU A 106 -23.04 1.62 -17.19
CA LEU A 106 -22.15 2.35 -18.10
C LEU A 106 -21.29 1.42 -18.97
N LEU A 107 -20.78 0.34 -18.38
CA LEU A 107 -19.81 -0.58 -18.98
C LEU A 107 -20.43 -1.92 -19.42
N GLN A 108 -21.76 -1.98 -19.50
CA GLN A 108 -22.58 -3.15 -19.86
C GLN A 108 -22.69 -4.22 -18.78
N ASP A 109 -21.57 -4.73 -18.25
CA ASP A 109 -21.57 -5.78 -17.22
C ASP A 109 -20.35 -5.74 -16.28
N ASP A 110 -20.36 -6.62 -15.26
CA ASP A 110 -19.29 -6.71 -14.24
C ASP A 110 -17.95 -7.22 -14.80
N SER A 111 -17.88 -7.75 -16.02
CA SER A 111 -16.62 -8.24 -16.60
C SER A 111 -15.66 -7.13 -17.00
N TYR A 112 -16.12 -5.88 -17.09
CA TYR A 112 -15.31 -4.71 -17.48
C TYR A 112 -14.61 -4.00 -16.31
N PHE A 113 -14.91 -4.38 -15.07
CA PHE A 113 -14.28 -3.78 -13.91
C PHE A 113 -14.07 -4.79 -12.78
N ARG A 114 -13.14 -4.51 -11.89
CA ARG A 114 -12.91 -5.32 -10.68
C ARG A 114 -13.25 -4.54 -9.44
N CYS A 115 -13.84 -5.21 -8.47
CA CYS A 115 -14.09 -4.64 -7.15
C CYS A 115 -13.00 -5.08 -6.16
N ASN A 116 -12.77 -4.28 -5.11
CA ASN A 116 -11.92 -4.65 -3.98
C ASN A 116 -10.51 -5.15 -4.38
N HIS A 117 -9.85 -4.44 -5.30
CA HIS A 117 -8.54 -4.81 -5.78
C HIS A 117 -7.45 -4.34 -4.81
N VAL A 118 -6.50 -5.23 -4.50
CA VAL A 118 -5.31 -4.87 -3.72
C VAL A 118 -4.12 -4.71 -4.67
N THR A 119 -3.56 -3.51 -4.71
CA THR A 119 -2.34 -3.21 -5.49
C THR A 119 -1.10 -3.91 -4.90
N PRO A 120 0.01 -4.03 -5.66
CA PRO A 120 1.27 -4.60 -5.13
C PRO A 120 1.85 -3.81 -3.96
N TYR A 121 1.44 -2.55 -3.82
CA TYR A 121 1.84 -1.69 -2.72
C TYR A 121 0.84 -1.72 -1.55
N GLY A 122 -0.15 -2.62 -1.56
CA GLY A 122 -1.13 -2.77 -0.48
C GLY A 122 -2.18 -1.65 -0.40
N TYR A 123 -2.39 -0.86 -1.46
CA TYR A 123 -3.59 -0.01 -1.59
C TYR A 123 -4.80 -0.86 -1.90
N GLN A 124 -5.89 -0.64 -1.15
CA GLN A 124 -7.20 -1.15 -1.49
C GLN A 124 -7.87 -0.16 -2.44
N ILE A 125 -8.13 -0.61 -3.66
CA ILE A 125 -8.81 0.14 -4.69
C ILE A 125 -10.21 -0.44 -4.83
N ALA A 126 -11.22 0.42 -4.64
CA ALA A 126 -12.62 -0.01 -4.64
C ALA A 126 -13.03 -0.56 -6.01
N PHE A 127 -12.63 0.12 -7.10
CA PHE A 127 -12.96 -0.24 -8.48
C PHE A 127 -11.76 -0.05 -9.40
N VAL A 128 -11.47 -1.04 -10.25
CA VAL A 128 -10.43 -0.96 -11.28
C VAL A 128 -11.05 -1.20 -12.65
N ILE A 129 -10.85 -0.27 -13.57
CA ILE A 129 -11.32 -0.34 -14.96
C ILE A 129 -10.09 -0.37 -15.86
N HIS A 130 -10.12 -1.22 -16.88
CA HIS A 130 -9.03 -1.34 -17.84
C HIS A 130 -9.46 -0.69 -19.15
N PHE A 131 -8.56 0.10 -19.74
CA PHE A 131 -8.79 0.75 -21.02
C PHE A 131 -7.75 0.27 -22.03
N ASP A 132 -8.14 0.16 -23.29
CA ASP A 132 -7.21 -0.04 -24.40
C ASP A 132 -6.52 1.28 -24.80
N ARG A 133 -5.69 1.21 -25.85
CA ARG A 133 -4.97 2.37 -26.39
C ARG A 133 -5.90 3.45 -26.94
N ASP A 134 -7.11 3.07 -27.34
CA ASP A 134 -8.15 3.96 -27.88
C ASP A 134 -9.09 4.49 -26.78
N LYS A 135 -8.74 4.28 -25.51
CA LYS A 135 -9.51 4.67 -24.32
C LYS A 135 -10.89 4.00 -24.25
N LYS A 136 -11.07 2.84 -24.87
CA LYS A 136 -12.28 2.03 -24.72
C LYS A 136 -12.10 1.06 -23.57
N ALA A 137 -13.15 0.91 -22.76
CA ALA A 137 -13.15 -0.04 -21.67
C ALA A 137 -13.04 -1.47 -22.22
N ILE A 138 -12.16 -2.27 -21.63
CA ILE A 138 -11.96 -3.67 -21.98
C ILE A 138 -12.25 -4.56 -20.78
N LYS A 139 -12.55 -5.83 -21.05
CA LYS A 139 -12.76 -6.83 -20.00
C LYS A 139 -11.53 -6.90 -19.10
N ALA A 140 -11.79 -6.98 -17.79
CA ALA A 140 -10.72 -7.16 -16.82
C ALA A 140 -9.93 -8.42 -17.18
N PRO A 141 -8.58 -8.33 -17.29
CA PRO A 141 -7.76 -9.50 -17.59
C PRO A 141 -7.97 -10.58 -16.52
N MET A 142 -7.66 -11.85 -16.78
CA MET A 142 -7.66 -12.86 -15.70
C MET A 142 -6.48 -12.61 -14.75
N GLU A 143 -6.65 -12.92 -13.47
CA GLU A 143 -5.57 -12.76 -12.47
C GLU A 143 -4.40 -13.69 -12.77
N THR A 144 -3.29 -13.10 -13.21
CA THR A 144 -1.96 -13.63 -12.92
C THR A 144 -1.61 -13.17 -11.51
N THR A 145 -1.25 -14.12 -10.65
CA THR A 145 -0.89 -13.87 -9.25
C THR A 145 0.13 -12.74 -9.16
N MET A 146 0.11 -11.92 -8.12
CA MET A 146 1.00 -10.75 -7.96
C MET A 146 2.48 -11.11 -8.12
N LEU A 147 2.86 -12.32 -7.68
CA LEU A 147 4.20 -12.90 -7.86
C LEU A 147 4.60 -13.08 -9.33
N GLN A 148 3.66 -13.40 -10.22
CA GLN A 148 3.90 -13.59 -11.66
C GLN A 148 4.14 -12.28 -12.41
N ARG A 149 3.78 -11.13 -11.82
CA ARG A 149 3.97 -9.80 -12.43
C ARG A 149 5.34 -9.20 -12.14
N ILE A 150 6.00 -9.65 -11.06
CA ILE A 150 7.31 -9.15 -10.62
C ILE A 150 8.45 -10.03 -11.17
N THR A 151 8.15 -11.27 -11.58
CA THR A 151 9.12 -12.24 -12.12
C THR A 151 9.23 -12.24 -13.65
N LYS A 152 8.75 -11.20 -14.33
CA LYS A 152 8.89 -11.00 -15.78
C LYS A 152 9.65 -9.73 -16.11
#